data_AF-A0A920ME22-F1
#
_entry.id   AF-A0A920ME22-F1
#
_cell.length_a   1.000
_cell.length_b   1.000
_cell.length_c   1.000
_cell.angle_alpha   90.00
_cell.angle_beta   90.00
_cell.angle_gamma   90.00
#
_symmetry.space_group_name_H-M   'P 1'
#
loop_
_entity.id
_entity.type
_entity.pdbx_description
1 polymer ?
#
loop_
_entity_poly.entity_id
_entity_poly.type
_entity_poly.pdbx_seq_one_letter_code
_entity_poly.pdbx_strand_id
1 'polypeptide(L)'
;MLIISVSSLGVRGLNLGLEFEGGGAWEVEASGIEAEQVRDALRPLGIADARIQTGGGVLRVRTELSKVAQTSLEQGESGDPIVAQVTSALAELTGQDESAISVSTAGPSWGEEITDKAINALIVFFIVIALYITIRLRWEMAVGALLAVAHDILITVGLYALFQFEVTPPTVIAFLTIMGYSLYDTLVVFDKVRDNEHMLSNSKLTYTSVVEKALNQVFMRSVNTSITSILRLFRFWLLGLASWGQLL
;
A
#
# COMPACT_ATOMS: atom_id res chain seq x y z
N MET A 1 -6.16 -17.56 -3.41
CA MET A 1 -5.82 -16.12 -3.35
C MET A 1 -4.41 -15.84 -3.83
N LEU A 2 -3.39 -16.51 -3.32
CA LEU A 2 -1.99 -16.27 -3.75
C LEU A 2 -1.78 -16.33 -5.27
N ILE A 3 -2.39 -17.30 -5.98
CA ILE A 3 -2.32 -17.38 -7.44
C ILE A 3 -2.95 -16.15 -8.12
N ILE A 4 -4.11 -15.69 -7.63
CA ILE A 4 -4.80 -14.51 -8.17
C ILE A 4 -3.95 -13.25 -7.95
N SER A 5 -3.39 -13.10 -6.75
CA SER A 5 -2.51 -12.00 -6.37
C SER A 5 -1.25 -11.95 -7.24
N VAL A 6 -0.56 -13.09 -7.43
CA VAL A 6 0.66 -13.17 -8.26
C VAL A 6 0.33 -12.92 -9.73
N SER A 7 -0.75 -13.52 -10.27
CA SER A 7 -1.18 -13.27 -11.65
C SER A 7 -1.57 -11.82 -11.87
N SER A 8 -2.26 -11.20 -10.91
CA SER A 8 -2.61 -9.78 -11.00
C SER A 8 -1.37 -8.89 -11.01
N LEU A 9 -0.39 -9.20 -10.17
CA LEU A 9 0.86 -8.44 -10.11
C LEU A 9 1.65 -8.55 -11.43
N GLY A 10 1.70 -9.74 -12.03
CA GLY A 10 2.39 -9.98 -13.29
C GLY A 10 1.70 -9.40 -14.53
N VAL A 11 0.36 -9.31 -14.54
CA VAL A 11 -0.41 -8.84 -15.70
C VAL A 11 -0.74 -7.35 -15.63
N ARG A 12 -1.14 -6.85 -14.45
CA ARG A 12 -1.59 -5.46 -14.27
C ARG A 12 -0.54 -4.55 -13.65
N GLY A 13 0.45 -5.11 -12.94
CA GLY A 13 1.40 -4.32 -12.16
C GLY A 13 0.74 -3.58 -10.98
N LEU A 14 1.52 -2.70 -10.35
CA LEU A 14 1.06 -1.82 -9.29
C LEU A 14 0.75 -0.43 -9.84
N ASN A 15 -0.33 0.18 -9.36
CA ASN A 15 -0.61 1.58 -9.61
C ASN A 15 0.20 2.41 -8.61
N LEU A 16 1.42 2.78 -8.99
CA LEU A 16 2.30 3.56 -8.14
C LEU A 16 1.83 5.03 -8.10
N GLY A 17 1.93 5.64 -6.92
CA GLY A 17 1.59 7.03 -6.70
C GLY A 17 2.58 7.99 -7.33
N LEU A 18 2.21 9.26 -7.34
CA LEU A 18 3.00 10.38 -7.88
C LEU A 18 4.42 10.38 -7.30
N GLU A 19 4.52 10.05 -6.02
CA GLU A 19 5.74 9.90 -5.25
C GLU A 19 6.75 8.93 -5.88
N PHE A 20 6.30 7.83 -6.48
CA PHE A 20 7.21 6.82 -7.02
C PHE A 20 7.51 7.01 -8.51
N GLU A 21 6.51 7.44 -9.30
CA GLU A 21 6.65 7.61 -10.75
C GLU A 21 7.14 9.02 -11.13
N GLY A 22 6.95 10.00 -10.24
CA GLY A 22 7.15 11.41 -10.53
C GLY A 22 6.06 11.97 -11.46
N GLY A 23 6.01 13.30 -11.62
CA GLY A 23 5.11 13.96 -12.55
C GLY A 23 4.21 15.01 -11.90
N GLY A 24 2.99 15.15 -12.42
CA GLY A 24 1.96 16.05 -11.90
C GLY A 24 0.67 15.30 -11.58
N ALA A 25 0.00 15.72 -10.51
CA ALA A 25 -1.33 15.26 -10.16
C ALA A 25 -2.28 16.44 -9.92
N TRP A 26 -3.45 16.35 -10.53
CA TRP A 26 -4.57 17.27 -10.37
C TRP A 26 -5.69 16.56 -9.64
N GLU A 27 -6.26 17.21 -8.64
CA GLU A 27 -7.41 16.74 -7.88
C GLU A 27 -8.50 17.82 -7.90
N VAL A 28 -9.69 17.44 -8.34
CA VAL A 28 -10.85 18.33 -8.44
C VAL A 28 -12.10 17.64 -7.92
N GLU A 29 -12.87 18.34 -7.11
CA GLU A 29 -14.18 17.88 -6.63
C GLU A 29 -15.19 17.95 -7.78
N ALA A 30 -15.43 16.80 -8.40
CA ALA A 30 -16.33 16.66 -9.54
C ALA A 30 -17.05 15.30 -9.49
N SER A 31 -18.38 15.34 -9.62
CA SER A 31 -19.25 14.16 -9.64
C SER A 31 -19.86 13.96 -11.02
N GLY A 32 -20.00 12.71 -11.46
CA GLY A 32 -20.69 12.38 -12.71
C GLY A 32 -19.84 12.53 -13.98
N ILE A 33 -18.53 12.77 -13.86
CA ILE A 33 -17.60 12.79 -14.99
C ILE A 33 -17.00 11.39 -15.18
N GLU A 34 -17.06 10.90 -16.41
CA GLU A 34 -16.43 9.64 -16.80
C GLU A 34 -14.97 9.85 -17.20
N ALA A 35 -14.14 8.84 -16.95
CA ALA A 35 -12.71 8.90 -17.27
C ALA A 35 -12.44 9.14 -18.77
N GLU A 36 -13.32 8.67 -19.66
CA GLU A 36 -13.20 8.92 -21.10
C GLU A 36 -13.41 10.40 -21.47
N GLN A 37 -14.32 11.11 -20.79
CA GLN A 37 -14.54 12.54 -21.05
C GLN A 37 -13.30 13.36 -20.69
N VAL A 38 -12.64 12.99 -19.59
CA VAL A 38 -11.37 13.61 -19.17
C VAL A 38 -10.27 13.28 -20.17
N ARG A 39 -10.19 12.03 -20.63
CA ARG A 39 -9.20 11.60 -21.63
C ARG A 39 -9.37 12.35 -22.94
N ASP A 40 -10.61 12.56 -23.39
CA ASP A 40 -10.93 13.32 -24.59
C ASP A 40 -10.56 14.80 -24.44
N ALA A 41 -10.77 15.40 -23.26
CA ALA A 41 -10.37 16.79 -22.97
C ALA A 41 -8.84 16.99 -22.94
N LEU A 42 -8.08 15.97 -22.52
CA LEU A 42 -6.62 16.01 -22.45
C LEU A 42 -5.92 15.58 -23.75
N ARG A 43 -6.64 14.94 -24.68
CA ARG A 43 -6.09 14.48 -25.97
C ARG A 43 -5.48 15.62 -26.82
N PRO A 44 -6.09 16.82 -26.94
CA PRO A 44 -5.50 17.95 -27.66
C PRO A 44 -4.17 18.43 -27.07
N LEU A 45 -3.93 18.20 -25.79
CA LEU A 45 -2.72 18.58 -25.07
C LEU A 45 -1.58 17.54 -25.23
N GLY A 46 -1.84 16.43 -25.93
CA GLY A 46 -0.89 15.34 -26.08
C GLY A 46 -0.74 14.46 -24.83
N ILE A 47 -1.67 14.56 -23.87
CA ILE A 47 -1.62 13.92 -22.55
C ILE A 47 -2.72 12.84 -22.42
N ALA A 48 -3.05 12.18 -23.54
CA ALA A 48 -4.11 11.17 -23.57
C ALA A 48 -3.79 9.89 -22.76
N ASP A 49 -2.52 9.68 -22.43
CA ASP A 49 -2.04 8.55 -21.63
C ASP A 49 -2.09 8.82 -20.11
N ALA A 50 -2.69 9.95 -19.70
CA ALA A 50 -2.90 10.26 -18.30
C ALA A 50 -3.67 9.15 -17.57
N ARG A 51 -3.23 8.86 -16.34
CA ARG A 51 -3.96 7.98 -15.43
C ARG A 51 -5.09 8.76 -14.81
N ILE A 52 -6.31 8.34 -15.09
CA ILE A 52 -7.54 9.02 -14.66
C ILE A 52 -8.27 8.12 -13.68
N GLN A 53 -8.57 8.65 -12.50
CA GLN A 53 -9.32 7.96 -11.46
C GLN A 53 -10.51 8.81 -11.04
N THR A 54 -11.71 8.26 -11.20
CA THR A 54 -12.98 8.90 -10.80
C THR A 54 -13.61 8.09 -9.68
N GLY A 55 -14.01 8.75 -8.59
CA GLY A 55 -14.68 8.07 -7.49
C GLY A 55 -14.85 8.93 -6.24
N GLY A 56 -15.94 8.73 -5.51
CA GLY A 56 -16.21 9.43 -4.25
C GLY A 56 -16.40 10.95 -4.41
N GLY A 57 -16.87 11.41 -5.57
CA GLY A 57 -17.06 12.83 -5.87
C GLY A 57 -15.78 13.60 -6.23
N VAL A 58 -14.67 12.88 -6.41
CA VAL A 58 -13.37 13.46 -6.75
C VAL A 58 -12.86 12.86 -8.06
N LEU A 59 -12.37 13.73 -8.94
CA LEU A 59 -11.63 13.39 -10.14
C LEU A 59 -10.13 13.62 -9.87
N ARG A 60 -9.33 12.57 -10.06
CA ARG A 60 -7.87 12.64 -10.01
C ARG A 60 -7.29 12.36 -11.39
N VAL A 61 -6.42 13.24 -11.85
CA VAL A 61 -5.70 13.11 -13.12
C VAL A 61 -4.21 13.13 -12.83
N ARG A 62 -3.48 12.16 -13.39
CA ARG A 62 -2.03 12.11 -13.30
C ARG A 62 -1.39 12.00 -14.66
N THR A 63 -0.34 12.78 -14.86
CA THR A 63 0.50 12.68 -16.04
C THR A 63 1.96 12.80 -15.63
N GLU A 64 2.82 12.17 -16.42
CA GLU A 64 4.22 12.49 -16.42
C GLU A 64 4.39 13.97 -16.82
N LEU A 65 5.22 14.69 -16.07
CA LEU A 65 5.59 16.07 -16.35
C LEU A 65 7.08 16.12 -16.65
N SER A 66 7.50 17.09 -17.48
CA SER A 66 8.93 17.35 -17.67
C SER A 66 9.59 17.78 -16.35
N LYS A 67 10.89 17.52 -16.18
CA LYS A 67 11.64 17.98 -14.98
C LYS A 67 11.52 19.50 -14.77
N VAL A 68 11.43 20.27 -15.86
CA VAL A 68 11.28 21.73 -15.84
C VAL A 68 9.92 22.15 -15.28
N ALA A 69 8.86 21.43 -15.65
CA ALA A 69 7.52 21.68 -15.14
C ALA A 69 7.40 21.43 -13.63
N GLN A 70 8.04 20.35 -13.17
CA GLN A 70 8.00 19.95 -11.77
C GLN A 70 8.77 20.94 -10.89
N THR A 71 9.97 21.34 -11.30
CA THR A 71 10.76 22.35 -10.56
C THR A 71 10.05 23.71 -10.50
N SER A 72 9.34 24.08 -11.56
CA SER A 72 8.56 25.34 -11.57
C SER A 72 7.41 25.27 -10.54
N LEU A 73 6.69 24.15 -10.48
CA LEU A 73 5.60 23.95 -9.52
C LEU A 73 6.09 23.85 -8.06
N GLU A 74 7.23 23.22 -7.80
CA GLU A 74 7.86 23.20 -6.46
C GLU A 74 8.27 24.61 -5.99
N GLN A 75 8.61 25.50 -6.92
CA GLN A 75 9.01 26.89 -6.64
C GLN A 75 7.84 27.87 -6.62
N GLY A 76 6.61 27.39 -6.85
CA GLY A 76 5.41 28.24 -6.91
C GLY A 76 5.35 29.15 -8.14
N GLU A 77 6.19 28.88 -9.15
CA GLU A 77 6.12 29.53 -10.45
C GLU A 77 5.23 28.67 -11.38
N SER A 78 4.21 29.27 -11.99
CA SER A 78 3.38 28.64 -13.04
C SER A 78 4.18 28.46 -14.35
N GLY A 79 5.41 27.96 -14.25
CA GLY A 79 6.45 28.06 -15.27
C GLY A 79 6.28 27.13 -16.47
N ASP A 80 5.42 26.12 -16.40
CA ASP A 80 5.12 25.27 -17.54
C ASP A 80 3.69 25.51 -18.08
N PRO A 81 3.56 25.96 -19.33
CA PRO A 81 2.26 26.18 -19.95
C PRO A 81 1.41 24.91 -20.03
N ILE A 82 1.99 23.72 -19.94
CA ILE A 82 1.25 22.45 -19.86
C ILE A 82 0.42 22.39 -18.59
N VAL A 83 0.94 22.86 -17.46
CA VAL A 83 0.23 22.77 -16.18
C VAL A 83 -1.00 23.66 -16.21
N ALA A 84 -0.84 24.90 -16.68
CA ALA A 84 -1.95 25.83 -16.85
C ALA A 84 -2.99 25.27 -17.84
N GLN A 85 -2.55 24.72 -18.98
CA GLN A 85 -3.46 24.13 -19.97
C GLN A 85 -4.26 22.95 -19.42
N VAL A 86 -3.64 22.07 -18.63
CA VAL A 86 -4.32 20.94 -17.99
C VAL A 86 -5.30 21.45 -16.94
N THR A 87 -4.90 22.40 -16.09
CA THR A 87 -5.79 23.01 -15.09
C THR A 87 -6.99 23.68 -15.74
N SER A 88 -6.80 24.48 -16.80
CA SER A 88 -7.89 25.13 -17.52
C SER A 88 -8.82 24.13 -18.22
N ALA A 89 -8.27 23.07 -18.84
CA ALA A 89 -9.08 22.03 -19.48
C ALA A 89 -9.94 21.27 -18.46
N LEU A 90 -9.40 21.02 -17.26
CA LEU A 90 -10.14 20.39 -16.17
C LEU A 90 -11.18 21.34 -15.57
N ALA A 91 -10.87 22.63 -15.44
CA ALA A 91 -11.82 23.65 -14.99
C ALA A 91 -13.01 23.77 -15.96
N GLU A 92 -12.75 23.80 -17.28
CA GLU A 92 -13.80 23.84 -18.30
C GLU A 92 -14.67 22.58 -18.30
N LEU A 93 -14.05 21.40 -18.15
CA LEU A 93 -14.77 20.12 -18.12
C LEU A 93 -15.63 19.96 -16.86
N THR A 94 -15.13 20.43 -15.71
CA THR A 94 -15.79 20.26 -14.40
C THR A 94 -16.74 21.41 -14.06
N GLY A 95 -16.62 22.55 -14.74
CA GLY A 95 -17.30 23.79 -14.38
C GLY A 95 -16.82 24.42 -13.07
N GLN A 96 -15.69 23.95 -12.53
CA GLN A 96 -15.08 24.48 -11.30
C GLN A 96 -14.10 25.61 -11.62
N ASP A 97 -13.85 26.47 -10.64
CA ASP A 97 -12.81 27.49 -10.73
C ASP A 97 -11.42 26.84 -10.68
N GLU A 98 -10.44 27.40 -11.40
CA GLU A 98 -9.06 26.88 -11.40
C GLU A 98 -8.45 26.84 -9.98
N SER A 99 -8.87 27.75 -9.09
CA SER A 99 -8.43 27.77 -7.69
C SER A 99 -8.98 26.62 -6.83
N ALA A 100 -10.04 25.95 -7.29
CA ALA A 100 -10.59 24.76 -6.64
C ALA A 100 -9.85 23.47 -7.06
N ILE A 101 -8.93 23.56 -8.02
CA ILE A 101 -8.16 22.41 -8.52
C ILE A 101 -6.84 22.35 -7.75
N SER A 102 -6.68 21.30 -6.96
CA SER A 102 -5.44 21.04 -6.25
C SER A 102 -4.40 20.46 -7.21
N VAL A 103 -3.25 21.10 -7.33
CA VAL A 103 -2.13 20.65 -8.16
C VAL A 103 -0.95 20.27 -7.28
N SER A 104 -0.40 19.08 -7.49
CA SER A 104 0.77 18.57 -6.79
C SER A 104 1.78 17.97 -7.76
N THR A 105 3.05 17.97 -7.37
CA THR A 105 4.13 17.34 -8.14
C THR A 105 5.03 16.53 -7.24
N ALA A 106 5.71 15.54 -7.84
CA ALA A 106 6.85 14.90 -7.22
C ALA A 106 7.96 14.73 -8.24
N GLY A 107 9.19 15.03 -7.81
CA GLY A 107 10.41 14.88 -8.61
C GLY A 107 10.78 13.41 -8.90
N PRO A 108 11.21 13.05 -10.12
CA PRO A 108 11.63 11.68 -10.46
C PRO A 108 12.83 11.19 -9.64
N SER A 109 13.70 12.09 -9.16
CA SER A 109 14.81 11.71 -8.27
C SER A 109 14.33 11.25 -6.90
N TRP A 110 13.22 11.81 -6.42
CA TRP A 110 12.65 11.44 -5.14
C TRP A 110 12.03 10.04 -5.24
N GLY A 111 11.34 9.72 -6.34
CA GLY A 111 10.74 8.39 -6.57
C GLY A 111 11.75 7.25 -6.69
N GLU A 112 12.82 7.44 -7.47
CA GLU A 112 13.89 6.44 -7.63
C GLU A 112 14.62 6.19 -6.29
N GLU A 113 15.02 7.26 -5.59
CA GLU A 113 15.73 7.15 -4.32
C GLU A 113 14.87 6.51 -3.22
N ILE A 114 13.58 6.85 -3.16
CA ILE A 114 12.63 6.27 -2.19
C ILE A 114 12.40 4.78 -2.50
N THR A 115 12.22 4.42 -3.77
CA THR A 115 12.01 3.03 -4.19
C THR A 115 13.21 2.16 -3.80
N ASP A 116 14.42 2.61 -4.10
CA ASP A 116 15.65 1.89 -3.76
C ASP A 116 15.82 1.73 -2.25
N LYS A 117 15.56 2.79 -1.47
CA LYS A 117 15.59 2.73 -0.01
C LYS A 117 14.55 1.76 0.54
N ALA A 118 13.34 1.73 -0.01
CA ALA A 118 12.28 0.83 0.42
C ALA A 118 12.64 -0.65 0.16
N ILE A 119 13.19 -0.96 -1.02
CA ILE A 119 13.67 -2.32 -1.35
C ILE A 119 14.81 -2.73 -0.42
N ASN A 120 15.81 -1.86 -0.23
CA ASN A 120 16.93 -2.14 0.65
C ASN A 120 16.49 -2.34 2.11
N ALA A 121 15.56 -1.51 2.61
CA ALA A 121 15.00 -1.67 3.95
C ALA A 121 14.26 -3.01 4.11
N LEU A 122 13.52 -3.45 3.10
CA LEU A 122 12.82 -4.73 3.11
C LEU A 122 13.78 -5.91 3.15
N ILE A 123 14.86 -5.88 2.36
CA ILE A 123 15.90 -6.93 2.37
C ILE A 123 16.58 -6.98 3.74
N VAL A 124 17.01 -5.84 4.28
CA VAL A 124 17.63 -5.76 5.59
C VAL A 124 16.70 -6.27 6.68
N PHE A 125 15.41 -5.91 6.62
CA PHE A 125 14.39 -6.41 7.55
C PHE A 125 14.32 -7.94 7.55
N PHE A 126 14.25 -8.57 6.37
CA PHE A 126 14.19 -10.02 6.26
C PHE A 126 15.45 -10.71 6.78
N ILE A 127 16.63 -10.14 6.53
CA ILE A 127 17.90 -10.66 7.07
C ILE A 127 17.92 -10.57 8.59
N VAL A 128 17.59 -9.39 9.14
CA VAL A 128 17.60 -9.15 10.59
C VAL A 128 16.62 -10.07 11.30
N ILE A 129 15.41 -10.26 10.77
CA ILE A 129 14.43 -11.13 11.41
C ILE A 129 14.80 -12.61 11.27
N ALA A 130 15.32 -13.05 10.12
CA ALA A 130 15.80 -14.41 9.93
C ALA A 130 16.89 -14.75 10.96
N LEU A 131 17.85 -13.83 11.14
CA LEU A 131 18.93 -13.97 12.11
C LEU A 131 18.37 -14.00 13.55
N TYR A 132 17.49 -13.06 13.89
CA TYR A 132 16.85 -13.01 15.21
C TYR A 132 16.13 -14.32 15.54
N ILE A 133 15.29 -14.84 14.63
CA ILE A 133 14.56 -16.10 14.84
C ILE A 133 15.53 -17.27 14.94
N THR A 134 16.56 -17.32 14.10
CA THR A 134 17.53 -18.42 14.14
C THR A 134 18.27 -18.47 15.47
N ILE A 135 18.66 -17.31 16.02
CA ILE A 135 19.33 -17.23 17.34
C ILE A 135 18.35 -17.52 18.49
N ARG A 136 17.14 -16.95 18.43
CA ARG A 136 16.16 -17.02 19.53
C ARG A 136 15.31 -18.29 19.52
N LEU A 137 15.24 -19.00 18.41
CA LEU A 137 14.43 -20.21 18.19
C LEU A 137 15.26 -21.28 17.46
N ARG A 138 14.79 -21.78 16.32
CA ARG A 138 15.49 -22.74 15.46
C ARG A 138 15.42 -22.27 14.00
N TRP A 139 16.38 -22.66 13.19
CA TRP A 139 16.48 -22.23 11.79
C TRP A 139 15.26 -22.70 10.95
N GLU A 140 14.68 -23.86 11.26
CA GLU A 140 13.48 -24.35 10.56
C GLU A 140 12.27 -23.42 10.79
N MET A 141 12.16 -22.87 12.00
CA MET A 141 11.14 -21.87 12.34
C MET A 141 11.43 -20.52 11.67
N ALA A 142 12.69 -20.15 11.46
CA ALA A 142 13.02 -18.94 10.70
C ALA A 142 12.50 -19.02 9.26
N VAL A 143 12.74 -20.14 8.57
CA VAL A 143 12.22 -20.36 7.21
C VAL A 143 10.69 -20.33 7.19
N GLY A 144 10.04 -21.00 8.16
CA GLY A 144 8.58 -20.98 8.28
C GLY A 144 8.01 -19.57 8.47
N ALA A 145 8.63 -18.75 9.32
CA ALA A 145 8.19 -17.38 9.55
C ALA A 145 8.38 -16.49 8.32
N LEU A 146 9.50 -16.62 7.62
CA LEU A 146 9.76 -15.87 6.38
C LEU A 146 8.74 -16.21 5.30
N LEU A 147 8.39 -17.50 5.14
CA LEU A 147 7.39 -17.93 4.17
C LEU A 147 5.99 -17.43 4.54
N ALA A 148 5.62 -17.43 5.83
CA ALA A 148 4.35 -16.87 6.29
C ALA A 148 4.25 -15.37 6.00
N VAL A 149 5.30 -14.61 6.32
CA VAL A 149 5.36 -13.18 6.03
C VAL A 149 5.32 -12.89 4.53
N ALA A 150 6.09 -13.62 3.73
CA ALA A 150 6.11 -13.46 2.28
C ALA A 150 4.72 -13.73 1.67
N HIS A 151 4.01 -14.76 2.16
CA HIS A 151 2.64 -15.04 1.76
C HIS A 151 1.70 -13.86 2.04
N ASP A 152 1.77 -13.26 3.23
CA ASP A 152 0.89 -12.16 3.62
C ASP A 152 1.16 -10.90 2.79
N ILE A 153 2.43 -10.60 2.51
CA ILE A 153 2.81 -9.48 1.61
C ILE A 153 2.29 -9.72 0.20
N LEU A 154 2.48 -10.92 -0.35
CA LEU A 154 2.02 -11.23 -1.71
C LEU A 154 0.51 -11.09 -1.84
N ILE A 155 -0.25 -11.51 -0.82
CA ILE A 155 -1.71 -11.34 -0.83
C ILE A 155 -2.09 -9.86 -0.74
N THR A 156 -1.52 -9.13 0.21
CA THR A 156 -1.85 -7.70 0.43
C THR A 156 -1.48 -6.83 -0.76
N VAL A 157 -0.26 -6.95 -1.28
CA VAL A 157 0.22 -6.22 -2.47
C VAL A 157 -0.55 -6.67 -3.72
N GLY A 158 -0.82 -7.97 -3.86
CA GLY A 158 -1.60 -8.46 -4.99
C GLY A 158 -3.06 -7.99 -4.99
N LEU A 159 -3.64 -7.70 -3.81
CA LEU A 159 -4.96 -7.08 -3.70
C LEU A 159 -4.95 -5.64 -4.23
N TYR A 160 -3.89 -4.88 -3.92
CA TYR A 160 -3.68 -3.54 -4.47
C TYR A 160 -3.53 -3.58 -6.00
N ALA A 161 -2.75 -4.54 -6.53
CA ALA A 161 -2.64 -4.77 -7.96
C ALA A 161 -3.98 -5.15 -8.60
N LEU A 162 -4.80 -5.96 -7.92
CA LEU A 162 -6.08 -6.42 -8.45
C LEU A 162 -7.08 -5.27 -8.59
N PHE A 163 -7.23 -4.46 -7.55
CA PHE A 163 -8.15 -3.33 -7.53
C PHE A 163 -7.57 -2.03 -8.10
N GLN A 164 -6.29 -2.05 -8.52
CA GLN A 164 -5.58 -0.87 -9.01
C GLN A 164 -5.60 0.28 -7.99
N PHE A 165 -5.56 -0.07 -6.70
CA PHE A 165 -5.39 0.90 -5.64
C PHE A 165 -4.00 1.51 -5.72
N GLU A 166 -3.96 2.81 -5.47
CA GLU A 166 -2.73 3.56 -5.51
C GLU A 166 -1.79 3.15 -4.37
N VAL A 167 -0.51 3.01 -4.70
CA VAL A 167 0.57 2.77 -3.76
C VAL A 167 1.32 4.07 -3.53
N THR A 168 1.16 4.66 -2.35
CA THR A 168 1.87 5.87 -1.90
C THR A 168 2.80 5.51 -0.72
N PRO A 169 3.74 6.37 -0.32
CA PRO A 169 4.60 6.08 0.83
C PRO A 169 3.84 5.70 2.12
N PRO A 170 2.70 6.33 2.46
CA PRO A 170 1.83 5.87 3.54
C PRO A 170 1.35 4.41 3.40
N THR A 171 1.06 3.94 2.18
CA THR A 171 0.63 2.54 1.98
C THR A 171 1.78 1.56 2.19
N VAL A 172 3.02 1.93 1.83
CA VAL A 172 4.22 1.13 2.15
C VAL A 172 4.40 0.99 3.67
N ILE A 173 4.21 2.08 4.42
CA ILE A 173 4.24 2.04 5.90
C ILE A 173 3.13 1.12 6.44
N ALA A 174 1.93 1.17 5.84
CA ALA A 174 0.84 0.26 6.20
C ALA A 174 1.20 -1.21 5.94
N PHE A 175 1.83 -1.54 4.80
CA PHE A 175 2.30 -2.90 4.51
C PHE A 175 3.34 -3.38 5.52
N LEU A 176 4.32 -2.55 5.86
CA LEU A 176 5.32 -2.86 6.89
C LEU A 176 4.68 -3.09 8.27
N THR A 177 3.62 -2.34 8.59
CA THR A 177 2.89 -2.50 9.86
C THR A 177 2.12 -3.82 9.92
N ILE A 178 1.41 -4.18 8.84
CA ILE A 178 0.70 -5.46 8.74
C ILE A 178 1.69 -6.62 8.86
N MET A 179 2.83 -6.51 8.17
CA MET A 179 3.91 -7.48 8.25
C MET A 179 4.44 -7.66 9.67
N GLY A 180 4.71 -6.56 10.38
CA GLY A 180 5.16 -6.62 11.77
C GLY A 180 4.15 -7.31 12.69
N TYR A 181 2.86 -7.09 12.46
CA TYR A 181 1.79 -7.74 13.22
C TYR A 181 1.70 -9.26 12.93
N SER A 182 1.71 -9.65 11.65
CA SER A 182 1.71 -11.06 11.23
C SER A 182 2.92 -11.83 11.77
N LEU A 183 4.10 -11.21 11.67
CA LEU A 183 5.33 -11.75 12.20
C LEU A 183 5.27 -11.90 13.72
N TYR A 184 4.75 -10.90 14.45
CA TYR A 184 4.61 -10.98 15.90
C TYR A 184 3.77 -12.19 16.30
N ASP A 185 2.59 -12.39 15.68
CA ASP A 185 1.74 -13.54 16.01
C ASP A 185 2.44 -14.88 15.72
N THR A 186 3.14 -14.97 14.58
CA THR A 186 3.95 -16.15 14.22
C THR A 186 5.04 -16.43 15.26
N LEU A 187 5.75 -15.40 15.73
CA LEU A 187 6.79 -15.56 16.74
C LEU A 187 6.25 -16.11 18.05
N VAL A 188 5.06 -15.66 18.48
CA VAL A 188 4.55 -16.12 19.76
C VAL A 188 3.96 -17.54 19.69
N VAL A 189 3.46 -17.96 18.52
CA VAL A 189 3.14 -19.37 18.26
C VAL A 189 4.41 -20.20 18.34
N PHE A 190 5.47 -19.81 17.64
CA PHE A 190 6.73 -20.56 17.58
C PHE A 190 7.46 -20.63 18.92
N ASP A 191 7.47 -19.55 19.70
CA ASP A 191 7.98 -19.57 21.06
C ASP A 191 7.19 -20.55 21.94
N LYS A 192 5.86 -20.63 21.77
CA LYS A 192 5.03 -21.60 22.50
C LYS A 192 5.28 -23.05 22.05
N VAL A 193 5.53 -23.28 20.76
CA VAL A 193 5.95 -24.60 20.26
C VAL A 193 7.24 -25.01 20.94
N ARG A 194 8.25 -24.13 20.95
CA ARG A 194 9.55 -24.37 21.59
C ARG A 194 9.39 -24.63 23.09
N ASP A 195 8.59 -23.85 23.79
CA ASP A 195 8.27 -24.07 25.21
C ASP A 195 7.72 -25.47 25.45
N ASN A 196 6.83 -25.95 24.59
CA ASN A 196 6.15 -27.24 24.75
C ASN A 196 7.00 -28.43 24.29
N GLU A 197 8.18 -28.24 23.66
CA GLU A 197 9.05 -29.32 23.18
C GLU A 197 9.52 -30.24 24.32
N HIS A 198 9.62 -29.77 25.56
CA HIS A 198 9.95 -30.63 26.72
C HIS A 198 8.95 -31.79 26.93
N MET A 199 7.71 -31.64 26.45
CA MET A 199 6.68 -32.68 26.50
C MET A 199 6.95 -33.87 25.56
N LEU A 200 7.81 -33.69 24.54
CA LEU A 200 8.24 -34.77 23.66
C LEU A 200 9.00 -35.85 24.45
N SER A 201 9.86 -35.42 25.37
CA SER A 201 10.63 -36.31 26.24
C SER A 201 9.78 -36.88 27.38
N ASN A 202 8.94 -36.06 28.01
CA ASN A 202 8.28 -36.42 29.28
C ASN A 202 6.92 -37.10 29.12
N SER A 203 6.20 -36.84 28.03
CA SER A 203 4.82 -37.32 27.83
C SER A 203 4.65 -38.22 26.60
N LYS A 204 5.76 -38.57 25.90
CA LYS A 204 5.76 -39.33 24.64
C LYS A 204 4.79 -38.76 23.59
N LEU A 205 4.58 -37.44 23.59
CA LEU A 205 3.74 -36.79 22.59
C LEU A 205 4.48 -36.73 21.25
N THR A 206 3.73 -36.76 20.15
CA THR A 206 4.28 -36.47 18.83
C THR A 206 4.53 -34.98 18.66
N TYR A 207 5.43 -34.59 17.75
CA TYR A 207 5.68 -33.19 17.41
C TYR A 207 4.39 -32.47 16.97
N THR A 208 3.53 -33.15 16.21
CA THR A 208 2.22 -32.62 15.80
C THR A 208 1.34 -32.27 17.00
N SER A 209 1.24 -33.15 17.99
CA SER A 209 0.44 -32.90 19.20
C SER A 209 0.99 -31.74 20.04
N VAL A 210 2.31 -31.55 20.04
CA VAL A 210 2.97 -30.42 20.71
C VAL A 210 2.61 -29.10 20.01
N VAL A 211 2.65 -29.08 18.68
CA VAL A 211 2.27 -27.90 17.87
C VAL A 211 0.79 -27.58 18.05
N GLU A 212 -0.10 -28.58 17.99
CA GLU A 212 -1.54 -28.39 18.20
C GLU A 212 -1.84 -27.82 19.58
N LYS A 213 -1.18 -28.32 20.62
CA LYS A 213 -1.33 -27.79 21.98
C LYS A 213 -0.82 -26.36 22.09
N ALA A 214 0.31 -26.04 21.47
CA ALA A 214 0.84 -24.68 21.42
C ALA A 214 -0.14 -23.71 20.74
N LEU A 215 -0.71 -24.11 19.60
CA LEU A 215 -1.73 -23.35 18.87
C LEU A 215 -2.95 -23.07 19.75
N ASN A 216 -3.50 -24.09 20.41
CA ASN A 216 -4.65 -23.92 21.30
C ASN A 216 -4.35 -22.99 22.49
N GLN A 217 -3.13 -23.02 23.04
CA GLN A 217 -2.74 -22.14 24.15
C GLN A 217 -2.65 -20.67 23.76
N VAL A 218 -2.27 -20.36 22.52
CA VAL A 218 -2.11 -18.98 22.04
C VAL A 218 -3.30 -18.46 21.24
N PHE A 219 -4.21 -19.35 20.81
CA PHE A 219 -5.35 -19.02 19.96
C PHE A 219 -6.19 -17.87 20.51
N MET A 220 -6.63 -17.95 21.76
CA MET A 220 -7.47 -16.90 22.36
C MET A 220 -6.76 -15.55 22.42
N ARG A 221 -5.44 -15.53 22.60
CA ARG A 221 -4.66 -14.30 22.57
C ARG A 221 -4.59 -13.74 21.15
N SER A 222 -4.26 -14.56 20.16
CA SER A 222 -4.20 -14.15 18.74
C SER A 222 -5.55 -13.59 18.25
N VAL A 223 -6.65 -14.26 18.59
CA VAL A 223 -8.02 -13.80 18.31
C VAL A 223 -8.29 -12.46 18.99
N ASN A 224 -7.96 -12.31 20.28
CA ASN A 224 -8.21 -11.06 21.01
C ASN A 224 -7.42 -9.88 20.42
N THR A 225 -6.15 -10.08 20.10
CA THR A 225 -5.33 -9.03 19.47
C THR A 225 -5.87 -8.68 18.08
N SER A 226 -6.34 -9.67 17.31
CA SER A 226 -6.92 -9.44 15.98
C SER A 226 -8.23 -8.67 16.03
N ILE A 227 -9.14 -9.05 16.94
CA ILE A 227 -10.42 -8.35 17.16
C ILE A 227 -10.19 -6.90 17.60
N THR A 228 -9.27 -6.68 18.55
CA THR A 228 -8.98 -5.31 19.03
C THR A 228 -8.35 -4.43 17.96
N SER A 229 -7.52 -5.02 17.08
CA SER A 229 -6.93 -4.33 15.93
C SER A 229 -8.00 -3.99 14.89
N ILE A 230 -8.88 -4.93 14.54
CA ILE A 230 -9.99 -4.71 13.60
C ILE A 230 -10.94 -3.64 14.14
N LEU A 231 -11.28 -3.67 15.43
CA LEU A 231 -12.17 -2.67 16.03
C LEU A 231 -11.57 -1.26 15.93
N ARG A 232 -10.25 -1.13 16.11
CA ARG A 232 -9.55 0.14 15.94
C ARG A 232 -9.59 0.63 14.50
N LEU A 233 -9.29 -0.25 13.54
CA LEU A 233 -9.37 0.07 12.11
C LEU A 233 -10.80 0.41 11.67
N PHE A 234 -11.79 -0.31 12.18
CA PHE A 234 -13.19 -0.07 11.93
C PHE A 234 -13.62 1.32 12.43
N ARG A 235 -13.13 1.76 13.59
CA ARG A 235 -13.36 3.12 14.08
C ARG A 235 -12.76 4.17 13.14
N PHE A 236 -11.52 3.99 12.67
CA PHE A 236 -10.91 4.91 11.72
C PHE A 236 -11.67 4.95 10.39
N TRP A 237 -12.11 3.78 9.91
CA TRP A 237 -12.92 3.69 8.70
C TRP A 237 -14.27 4.41 8.85
N LEU A 238 -14.97 4.24 9.99
CA LEU A 238 -16.23 4.91 10.27
C LEU A 238 -16.08 6.43 10.41
N LEU A 239 -15.02 6.89 11.07
CA LEU A 239 -14.69 8.33 11.15
C LEU A 239 -14.32 8.89 9.78
N GLY A 240 -13.58 8.13 8.98
CA GLY A 240 -13.34 8.41 7.58
C GLY A 240 -14.68 8.64 6.90
N LEU A 241 -15.55 7.64 6.80
CA LEU A 241 -16.87 7.75 6.17
C LEU A 241 -17.70 8.93 6.67
N ALA A 242 -17.67 9.23 7.98
CA ALA A 242 -18.36 10.39 8.54
C ALA A 242 -17.81 11.72 8.03
N SER A 243 -16.49 11.84 7.83
CA SER A 243 -15.88 13.01 7.19
C SER A 243 -16.25 13.12 5.70
N TRP A 244 -16.36 12.00 4.98
CA TRP A 244 -16.89 11.99 3.60
C TRP A 244 -18.38 12.35 3.55
N GLY A 245 -19.16 12.00 4.58
CA GLY A 245 -20.60 12.29 4.67
C GLY A 245 -20.95 13.72 5.11
N GLN A 246 -20.00 14.51 5.59
CA GLN A 246 -20.19 15.93 5.93
C GLN A 246 -19.94 16.89 4.75
N LEU A 247 -19.48 16.36 3.61
CA LEU A 247 -19.27 17.09 2.35
C LEU A 247 -20.39 16.87 1.31
N LEU A 248 -21.49 16.21 1.71
CA LEU A 248 -22.75 16.10 0.96
C LEU A 248 -23.84 16.94 1.62
#